data_AF-U2X964-F1
#
_entry.id   AF-U2X964-F1
#
_cell.length_a   1.000
_cell.length_b   1.000
_cell.length_c   1.000
_cell.angle_alpha   90.00
_cell.angle_beta   90.00
_cell.angle_gamma   90.00
#
_symmetry.space_group_name_H-M   'P 1'
#
loop_
_entity.id
_entity.type
_entity.pdbx_description
1 polymer ?
#
loop_
_entity_poly.entity_id
_entity_poly.type
_entity_poly.pdbx_seq_one_letter_code
_entity_poly.pdbx_strand_id
1 'polypeptide(L)'
;MLAPGLGHLYVHKVITGLFIFTFTILVSYFAHLPEAITYTLTGRFDCATKIIDMQWALYLPPIYSFIFYDAYVSAVEYNKLFEKELAHYLRRRFQPKRFAWPI
;
A
#
# COMPACT_ATOMS: atom_id res chain seq x y z
N MET A 1 6.63 2.15 6.54
CA MET A 1 6.77 2.80 5.21
C MET A 1 7.94 2.12 4.52
N LEU A 2 7.72 1.28 3.48
CA LEU A 2 8.69 0.71 2.51
C LEU A 2 8.38 -0.74 2.10
N ALA A 3 7.36 -1.39 2.66
CA ALA A 3 6.82 -2.62 2.08
C ALA A 3 5.42 -2.31 1.50
N PRO A 4 5.19 -2.50 0.18
CA PRO A 4 3.85 -2.46 -0.37
C PRO A 4 3.00 -3.52 0.35
N GLY A 5 1.82 -3.14 0.86
CA GLY A 5 0.92 -4.04 1.60
C GLY A 5 0.83 -3.85 3.12
N LEU A 6 1.79 -3.17 3.76
CA LEU A 6 1.70 -2.90 5.22
C LEU A 6 0.53 -1.97 5.58
N GLY A 7 0.14 -1.06 4.70
CA GLY A 7 -1.05 -0.21 4.87
C GLY A 7 -2.37 -1.00 4.90
N HIS A 8 -2.45 -2.10 4.16
CA HIS A 8 -3.63 -2.97 4.12
C HIS A 8 -3.70 -3.95 5.28
N LEU A 9 -2.56 -4.33 5.85
CA LEU A 9 -2.49 -5.12 7.08
C LEU A 9 -3.07 -4.35 8.27
N TYR A 10 -2.88 -3.02 8.30
CA TYR A 10 -3.37 -2.13 9.35
C TYR A 10 -4.88 -1.88 9.28
N VAL A 11 -5.49 -2.18 8.13
CA VAL A 11 -6.88 -1.89 7.75
C VAL A 11 -7.74 -3.16 7.73
N HIS A 12 -7.26 -4.26 8.32
CA HIS A 12 -7.94 -5.56 8.28
C HIS A 12 -8.24 -6.11 6.87
N LYS A 13 -7.78 -5.44 5.80
CA LYS A 13 -7.82 -5.91 4.40
C LYS A 13 -6.56 -6.69 4.05
N VAL A 14 -6.20 -7.63 4.92
CA VAL A 14 -5.02 -8.52 4.77
C VAL A 14 -5.04 -9.20 3.41
N ILE A 15 -6.21 -9.62 2.93
CA ILE A 15 -6.38 -10.31 1.64
C ILE A 15 -5.99 -9.39 0.47
N THR A 16 -6.45 -8.13 0.48
CA THR A 16 -6.14 -7.17 -0.58
C THR A 16 -4.67 -6.77 -0.58
N GLY A 17 -4.09 -6.58 0.61
CA GLY A 17 -2.65 -6.31 0.77
C GLY A 17 -1.78 -7.45 0.28
N LEU A 18 -2.12 -8.69 0.65
CA LEU A 18 -1.40 -9.89 0.26
C LEU A 18 -1.53 -10.15 -1.25
N PHE A 19 -2.71 -9.91 -1.83
CA PHE A 19 -2.92 -9.99 -3.27
C PHE A 19 -2.00 -9.03 -4.03
N ILE A 20 -1.99 -7.75 -3.64
CA ILE A 20 -1.15 -6.72 -4.26
C ILE A 20 0.34 -7.05 -4.10
N PHE A 21 0.75 -7.51 -2.92
CA PHE A 21 2.13 -7.89 -2.64
C PHE A 21 2.58 -9.05 -3.51
N THR A 22 1.81 -10.14 -3.54
CA THR A 22 2.07 -11.31 -4.40
C THR A 22 2.07 -10.91 -5.88
N PHE A 23 1.14 -10.07 -6.31
CA PHE A 23 1.08 -9.58 -7.68
C PHE A 23 2.32 -8.78 -8.06
N THR A 24 2.81 -7.93 -7.18
CA THR A 24 4.06 -7.15 -7.40
C THR A 24 5.27 -8.07 -7.51
N ILE A 25 5.35 -9.13 -6.69
CA ILE A 25 6.42 -10.14 -6.78
C ILE A 25 6.36 -10.89 -8.11
N LEU A 26 5.16 -11.33 -8.52
CA LEU A 26 4.98 -12.04 -9.79
C LEU A 26 5.40 -11.18 -10.99
N VAL A 27 4.94 -9.92 -11.05
CA VAL A 27 5.32 -8.99 -12.12
C VAL A 27 6.83 -8.73 -12.12
N SER A 28 7.45 -8.59 -10.95
CA SER A 28 8.90 -8.39 -10.83
C SER A 28 9.71 -9.62 -11.27
N TYR A 29 9.18 -10.82 -11.01
CA TYR A 29 9.78 -12.08 -11.43
C TYR A 29 9.70 -12.25 -12.95
N PHE A 30 8.52 -12.03 -13.56
CA PHE A 30 8.36 -12.09 -15.02
C PHE A 30 9.18 -11.01 -15.76
N ALA A 31 9.36 -9.83 -15.15
CA ALA A 31 10.22 -8.78 -15.69
C ALA A 31 11.72 -9.11 -15.63
N HIS A 32 12.14 -10.22 -14.99
CA HIS A 32 13.55 -10.55 -14.73
C HIS A 32 14.32 -9.42 -14.01
N LEU A 33 13.62 -8.64 -13.20
CA LEU A 33 14.20 -7.49 -12.50
C LEU A 33 15.39 -7.85 -11.58
N PRO A 34 15.34 -8.92 -10.77
CA PRO A 34 16.46 -9.26 -9.89
C PRO A 34 17.76 -9.53 -10.64
N GLU A 35 17.66 -10.19 -11.80
CA GLU A 35 18.81 -10.45 -12.68
C GLU A 35 19.30 -9.14 -13.32
N ALA A 36 18.39 -8.33 -13.84
CA ALA A 36 18.72 -7.03 -14.41
C ALA A 36 19.45 -6.12 -13.39
N ILE A 37 19.00 -6.09 -12.12
CA ILE A 37 19.64 -5.34 -11.03
C ILE A 37 21.04 -5.87 -10.75
N THR A 38 21.24 -7.19 -10.77
CA THR A 38 22.56 -7.79 -10.55
C THR A 38 23.53 -7.39 -11.67
N TYR A 39 23.08 -7.38 -12.92
CA TYR A 39 23.89 -6.94 -14.06
C TYR A 39 24.20 -5.44 -14.04
N THR A 40 23.26 -4.58 -13.65
CA THR A 40 23.52 -3.13 -13.51
C THR A 40 24.50 -2.82 -12.39
N LEU A 41 24.43 -3.53 -11.26
CA LEU A 41 25.40 -3.40 -10.16
C LEU A 41 26.82 -3.79 -10.59
N THR A 42 26.95 -4.75 -11.51
CA THR A 42 28.24 -5.19 -12.06
C THR A 42 28.72 -4.30 -13.22
N GLY A 43 28.00 -3.23 -13.54
CA GLY A 43 28.33 -2.29 -14.63
C GLY A 43 28.04 -2.83 -16.04
N ARG A 44 27.34 -3.96 -16.17
CA ARG A 44 27.02 -4.61 -17.45
C ARG A 44 25.62 -4.23 -17.93
N PHE A 45 25.46 -2.97 -18.33
CA PHE A 45 24.17 -2.43 -18.76
C PHE A 45 23.62 -3.11 -20.03
N ASP A 46 24.48 -3.44 -21.00
CA ASP A 46 24.08 -4.18 -22.21
C ASP A 46 23.40 -5.53 -21.92
N CYS A 47 23.89 -6.25 -20.90
CA CYS A 47 23.30 -7.51 -20.48
C CYS A 47 21.97 -7.28 -19.74
N ALA A 48 21.91 -6.24 -18.90
CA ALA A 48 20.70 -5.90 -18.15
C ALA A 48 19.53 -5.55 -19.07
N THR A 49 19.76 -4.75 -20.12
CA THR A 49 18.70 -4.35 -21.06
C THR A 49 18.23 -5.49 -21.96
N LYS A 50 19.06 -6.52 -22.18
CA LYS A 50 18.68 -7.70 -22.97
C LYS A 50 17.85 -8.71 -22.18
N ILE A 51 18.07 -8.78 -20.87
CA ILE A 51 17.38 -9.72 -19.98
C ILE A 51 16.06 -9.18 -19.47
N ILE A 52 15.94 -7.86 -19.32
CA ILE A 52 14.71 -7.24 -18.82
C ILE A 52 13.59 -7.38 -19.86
N ASP A 53 12.44 -7.91 -19.42
CA ASP A 53 11.23 -7.88 -20.24
C ASP A 53 10.57 -6.51 -20.09
N MET A 54 10.68 -5.69 -21.14
CA MET A 54 10.17 -4.33 -21.14
C MET A 54 8.64 -4.27 -20.99
N GLN A 55 7.90 -5.28 -21.45
CA GLN A 55 6.43 -5.29 -21.32
C GLN A 55 6.03 -5.42 -19.85
N TRP A 56 6.66 -6.35 -19.12
CA TRP A 56 6.40 -6.54 -17.69
C TRP A 56 6.95 -5.38 -16.85
N ALA A 57 8.10 -4.82 -17.22
CA ALA A 57 8.68 -3.67 -16.53
C ALA A 57 7.78 -2.42 -16.62
N LEU A 58 7.11 -2.19 -17.76
CA LEU A 58 6.23 -1.04 -17.96
C LEU A 58 4.97 -1.08 -17.09
N TYR A 59 4.57 -2.25 -16.59
CA TYR A 59 3.45 -2.35 -15.65
C TYR A 59 3.79 -1.88 -14.24
N LEU A 60 5.07 -1.81 -13.87
CA LEU A 60 5.47 -1.45 -12.50
C LEU A 60 5.09 -0.02 -12.09
N PRO A 61 5.38 1.05 -12.85
CA PRO A 61 5.05 2.42 -12.44
C PRO A 61 3.57 2.67 -12.12
N PRO A 62 2.59 2.24 -12.96
CA PRO A 62 1.18 2.43 -12.63
C PRO A 62 0.74 1.55 -11.45
N ILE A 63 1.24 0.32 -11.33
CA ILE A 63 0.97 -0.55 -10.17
C ILE A 63 1.44 0.13 -8.89
N TYR A 64 2.70 0.62 -8.86
CA TYR A 64 3.23 1.33 -7.70
C TYR A 64 2.41 2.57 -7.36
N SER A 65 2.07 3.39 -8.34
CA SER A 65 1.27 4.61 -8.14
C SER A 65 -0.10 4.29 -7.54
N PHE A 66 -0.76 3.24 -8.04
CA PHE A 66 -2.04 2.78 -7.50
C PHE A 66 -1.92 2.34 -6.05
N ILE A 67 -0.91 1.53 -5.72
CA ILE A 67 -0.68 1.05 -4.35
C ILE A 67 -0.43 2.20 -3.38
N PHE A 68 0.36 3.20 -3.78
CA PHE A 68 0.62 4.37 -2.95
C PHE A 68 -0.65 5.19 -2.69
N TYR A 69 -1.45 5.43 -3.74
CA TYR A 69 -2.71 6.17 -3.62
C TYR A 69 -3.72 5.44 -2.72
N ASP A 70 -3.92 4.14 -2.96
CA ASP A 70 -4.87 3.31 -2.22
C ASP A 70 -4.50 3.21 -0.73
N ALA A 71 -3.21 3.08 -0.43
CA ALA A 71 -2.69 3.10 0.93
C ALA A 71 -2.93 4.45 1.64
N TYR A 72 -2.76 5.56 0.93
CA TYR A 72 -3.00 6.90 1.47
C TYR A 72 -4.48 7.13 1.80
N VAL A 73 -5.37 6.85 0.85
CA VAL A 73 -6.82 7.01 1.04
C VAL A 73 -7.30 6.15 2.19
N SER A 74 -6.88 4.88 2.23
CA SER A 74 -7.22 3.96 3.31
C SER A 74 -6.77 4.49 4.68
N ALA A 75 -5.55 5.03 4.80
CA ALA A 75 -5.08 5.58 6.07
C ALA A 75 -5.93 6.79 6.54
N VAL A 76 -6.32 7.67 5.62
CA VAL A 76 -7.16 8.84 5.93
C VAL A 76 -8.57 8.42 6.36
N GLU A 77 -9.17 7.44 5.68
CA GLU A 77 -10.49 6.93 6.04
C GLU A 77 -10.51 6.27 7.42
N TYR A 78 -9.46 5.51 7.75
CA TYR A 78 -9.33 4.88 9.06
C TYR A 78 -9.21 5.87 10.21
N ASN A 79 -8.43 6.94 10.03
CA ASN A 79 -8.32 7.99 11.03
C ASN A 79 -9.69 8.67 11.28
N LYS A 80 -10.45 8.95 10.22
CA LYS A 80 -11.80 9.51 10.33
C LYS A 80 -12.77 8.56 11.04
N LEU A 81 -12.67 7.25 10.78
CA LEU A 81 -13.50 6.25 11.45
C LEU A 81 -13.18 6.17 12.95
N PHE A 82 -11.88 6.15 13.29
CA PHE A 82 -11.42 6.12 14.68
C PHE A 82 -11.90 7.34 15.46
N GLU A 83 -11.81 8.55 14.90
CA GLU A 83 -12.34 9.77 15.53
C GLU A 83 -13.84 9.67 15.83
N LYS A 84 -14.63 9.14 14.88
CA LYS A 84 -16.07 8.93 15.08
C LYS A 84 -16.36 7.92 16.18
N GLU A 85 -15.63 6.80 16.20
CA GLU A 85 -15.78 5.77 17.23
C GLU A 85 -15.38 6.29 18.61
N LEU A 86 -14.28 7.03 18.71
CA LEU A 86 -13.82 7.64 19.96
C LEU A 86 -14.82 8.68 20.46
N ALA A 87 -15.35 9.54 19.57
CA ALA A 87 -16.40 10.48 19.92
C ALA A 87 -17.66 9.75 20.45
N HIS A 88 -18.09 8.67 19.78
CA HIS A 88 -19.20 7.85 20.26
C HIS A 88 -18.91 7.19 21.61
N TYR A 89 -17.70 6.68 21.82
CA TYR A 89 -17.28 6.04 23.06
C TYR A 89 -17.30 7.01 24.24
N LEU A 90 -16.72 8.20 24.06
CA LEU A 90 -16.71 9.26 25.06
C LEU A 90 -18.12 9.71 25.41
N ARG A 91 -19.00 9.88 24.42
CA ARG A 91 -20.42 10.21 24.63
C ARG A 91 -21.14 9.14 25.45
N ARG A 92 -20.94 7.85 25.16
CA ARG A 92 -21.60 6.77 25.91
C ARG A 92 -21.12 6.67 27.35
N ARG A 93 -19.83 6.87 27.60
CA ARG A 93 -19.22 6.55 28.91
C ARG A 93 -19.13 7.74 29.87
N PHE A 94 -19.00 8.97 29.35
CA PHE A 94 -18.69 10.14 30.17
C PHE A 94 -19.71 11.28 30.05
N GLN A 95 -20.76 11.17 29.22
CA GLN A 95 -21.70 12.29 29.04
C GLN A 95 -22.79 12.33 30.13
N PRO A 96 -22.85 13.39 30.95
CA PRO A 96 -23.90 13.56 31.93
C PRO A 96 -25.23 13.96 31.26
N LYS A 97 -26.35 13.40 31.73
CA LYS A 97 -27.71 13.63 31.19
C LYS A 97 -28.17 15.10 31.18
N ARG A 98 -27.46 16.00 31.88
CA ARG A 98 -27.83 17.40 32.09
C ARG A 98 -27.24 18.36 31.03
N PHE A 99 -26.31 17.92 30.20
CA PHE A 99 -25.67 18.78 29.19
C PHE A 99 -26.11 18.40 27.78
N ALA A 100 -26.98 19.23 27.18
CA ALA A 100 -27.38 19.16 25.78
C ALA A 100 -26.46 20.05 24.94
N TRP A 101 -26.00 19.55 23.79
CA TRP A 101 -25.04 20.26 22.93
C TRP A 101 -25.73 21.34 22.08
N PRO A 102 -25.09 22.50 21.81
CA PRO A 102 -25.49 23.35 20.70
C PRO A 102 -25.17 22.58 19.42
N ILE A 103 -26.19 22.58 18.57
CA ILE A 103 -26.29 21.89 17.29
C ILE A 103 -25.22 22.41 16.32
#